data_AF-A0A430V4D3-F1
#
_entry.id   AF-A0A430V4D3-F1
#
_cell.length_a   1.000
_cell.length_b   1.000
_cell.length_c   1.000
_cell.angle_alpha   90.00
_cell.angle_beta   90.00
_cell.angle_gamma   90.00
#
_symmetry.space_group_name_H-M   'P 1'
#
loop_
_entity.id
_entity.type
_entity.pdbx_description
1 polymer ?
#
loop_
_entity_poly.entity_id
_entity_poly.type
_entity_poly.pdbx_seq_one_letter_code
_entity_poly.pdbx_strand_id
1 'polypeptide(L)'
;PGWRVLGGAVLDLWVSDSGAFLLEVDPAYRILCEMSLEAWLAQGHPLPKRVRNAYDRRTWELLRLGEEDPKELPLPGGLSLLDYHASKGRLQGREGGRVAWVADPKDPRKPIPHLTGLLVPVLTLEDLHEEEGSLALSLPWEERRRRTREIASWIGRRLGLGTPEAVRAQAYRLSIPKLMGRRAVSKPADALRVGLYRAQETALALLRLDGAQGWPEFLRRALLQAFGAGGASLRLHTLHAHPSQGLAFREALRKAKEKGVQAVLVLTPPMAWEDRNRLKALLLREGLPSQILNVPLREEERHRWENALLGLLAKAGLQVVALSGAYPAELAVGFDAGGRESFRFGGAACAVGGDGGHLLWTLPEAQAGERIPQEVVWDLLEETLWAFRRKAGRLPSRVLLLRDGRVPQDEFALALEALAREGIAYDLVSVRKSGGGRVYPVQGRLADGLYVPLEDRTFLLLTVHRDFRGTPRPLKLVHEAGDTPLEALAHQIFHLTRLYPASGFAFPRLPAPLHLADRLVKEVGRLGIRHLKEVDREKLFFV
;
A
#
# COMPACT_ATOMS: atom_id res chain seq x y z
N PRO A 1 25.03 7.95 -19.25
CA PRO A 1 25.60 9.29 -19.59
C PRO A 1 24.53 10.38 -19.72
N GLY A 2 24.87 11.66 -19.51
CA GLY A 2 23.95 12.82 -19.63
C GLY A 2 22.78 12.85 -18.63
N TRP A 3 22.97 12.16 -17.52
CA TRP A 3 22.18 12.26 -16.30
C TRP A 3 23.11 12.36 -15.09
N ARG A 4 22.59 12.86 -13.98
CA ARG A 4 23.29 12.93 -12.69
C ARG A 4 22.31 12.86 -11.54
N VAL A 5 22.78 12.40 -10.38
CA VAL A 5 22.01 12.39 -9.13
C VAL A 5 22.62 13.40 -8.16
N LEU A 6 21.84 14.43 -7.81
CA LEU A 6 22.25 15.42 -6.83
C LEU A 6 21.80 14.99 -5.43
N GLY A 7 22.71 15.05 -4.47
CA GLY A 7 22.42 14.90 -3.04
C GLY A 7 22.20 16.27 -2.38
N GLY A 8 21.19 16.35 -1.52
CA GLY A 8 20.87 17.53 -0.73
C GLY A 8 19.95 17.18 0.44
N ALA A 9 19.08 18.11 0.84
CA ALA A 9 18.03 17.87 1.82
C ALA A 9 16.78 18.69 1.50
N VAL A 10 15.63 18.19 1.93
CA VAL A 10 14.44 19.02 2.13
C VAL A 10 14.61 19.73 3.47
N LEU A 11 14.30 21.03 3.49
CA LEU A 11 14.47 21.91 4.64
C LEU A 11 13.15 22.56 4.98
N ASP A 12 12.92 22.81 6.26
CA ASP A 12 11.82 23.65 6.75
C ASP A 12 12.28 24.48 7.95
N LEU A 13 11.72 25.66 8.13
CA LEU A 13 12.07 26.58 9.21
C LEU A 13 10.79 27.18 9.81
N TRP A 14 10.55 26.93 11.09
CA TRP A 14 9.41 27.49 11.83
C TRP A 14 9.83 28.01 13.20
N VAL A 15 8.90 28.63 13.92
CA VAL A 15 9.12 29.20 15.26
C VAL A 15 8.45 28.29 16.29
N SER A 16 9.14 27.96 17.37
CA SER A 16 8.60 27.20 18.51
C SER A 16 7.67 28.06 19.36
N ASP A 17 6.91 27.43 20.25
CA ASP A 17 6.07 28.14 21.23
C ASP A 17 6.90 29.02 22.20
N SER A 18 8.18 28.70 22.37
CA SER A 18 9.15 29.49 23.14
C SER A 18 9.81 30.63 22.34
N GLY A 19 9.41 30.85 21.08
CA GLY A 19 9.95 31.90 20.21
C GLY A 19 11.32 31.59 19.58
N ALA A 20 11.79 30.35 19.64
CA ALA A 20 13.06 29.93 19.03
C ALA A 20 12.85 29.41 17.61
N PHE A 21 13.83 29.59 16.73
CA PHE A 21 13.80 28.99 15.39
C PHE A 21 14.08 27.48 15.45
N LEU A 22 13.26 26.70 14.75
CA LEU A 22 13.42 25.26 14.57
C LEU A 22 13.65 24.93 13.10
N LEU A 23 14.76 24.24 12.82
CA LEU A 23 15.16 23.81 11.49
C LEU A 23 14.94 22.30 11.33
N GLU A 24 14.05 21.90 10.41
CA GLU A 24 13.94 20.50 9.97
C GLU A 24 14.85 20.23 8.77
N VAL A 25 15.54 19.09 8.80
CA VAL A 25 16.44 18.65 7.74
C VAL A 25 16.21 17.16 7.48
N ASP A 26 15.86 16.77 6.25
CA ASP A 26 15.84 15.36 5.82
C ASP A 26 16.62 15.20 4.50
N PRO A 27 17.73 14.44 4.48
CA PRO A 27 18.51 14.19 3.26
C PRO A 27 17.67 13.62 2.12
N ALA A 28 17.82 14.21 0.94
CA ALA A 28 17.05 13.89 -0.25
C ALA A 28 17.95 13.84 -1.49
N TYR A 29 17.48 13.14 -2.52
CA TYR A 29 18.17 13.00 -3.79
C TYR A 29 17.28 13.48 -4.93
N ARG A 30 17.89 14.01 -5.99
CA ARG A 30 17.20 14.40 -7.21
C ARG A 30 17.91 13.81 -8.42
N ILE A 31 17.20 12.93 -9.15
CA ILE A 31 17.64 12.42 -10.44
C ILE A 31 17.38 13.51 -11.48
N LEU A 32 18.40 13.85 -12.27
CA LEU A 32 18.32 14.82 -13.36
C LEU A 32 18.80 14.16 -14.65
N CYS A 33 17.96 14.23 -15.69
CA CYS A 33 18.34 13.94 -17.06
C CYS A 33 18.46 15.27 -17.81
N GLU A 34 19.60 15.51 -18.43
CA GLU A 34 19.90 16.73 -19.20
C GLU A 34 19.94 16.44 -20.72
N MET A 35 19.69 15.19 -21.12
CA MET A 35 19.59 14.77 -22.51
C MET A 35 18.16 14.79 -23.05
N SER A 36 18.04 14.93 -24.37
CA SER A 36 16.78 14.67 -25.07
C SER A 36 16.47 13.17 -25.14
N LEU A 37 15.21 12.83 -25.43
CA LEU A 37 14.79 11.45 -25.66
C LEU A 37 15.51 10.85 -26.88
N GLU A 38 15.77 11.66 -27.92
CA GLU A 38 16.51 11.21 -29.10
C GLU A 38 17.92 10.72 -28.71
N ALA A 39 18.66 11.54 -27.95
CA ALA A 39 20.00 11.20 -27.52
C ALA A 39 20.01 10.01 -26.54
N TRP A 40 18.99 9.89 -25.69
CA TRP A 40 18.82 8.74 -24.77
C TRP A 40 18.66 7.42 -25.54
N LEU A 41 17.77 7.40 -26.53
CA LEU A 41 17.51 6.20 -27.33
C LEU A 41 18.68 5.88 -28.27
N ALA A 42 19.42 6.89 -28.74
CA ALA A 42 20.63 6.69 -29.54
C ALA A 42 21.74 5.96 -28.77
N GLN A 43 21.71 5.97 -27.44
CA GLN A 43 22.62 5.18 -26.60
C GLN A 43 22.16 3.72 -26.43
N GLY A 44 21.03 3.32 -27.02
CA GLY A 44 20.49 1.96 -26.93
C GLY A 44 19.66 1.68 -25.69
N HIS A 45 19.36 2.70 -24.88
CA HIS A 45 18.47 2.55 -23.73
C HIS A 45 17.02 2.32 -24.16
N PRO A 46 16.20 1.64 -23.35
CA PRO A 46 14.79 1.42 -23.62
C PRO A 46 13.98 2.72 -23.48
N LEU A 47 12.74 2.64 -23.95
CA LEU A 47 11.77 3.71 -23.85
C LEU A 47 11.40 3.97 -22.37
N PRO A 48 11.60 5.19 -21.85
CA PRO A 48 11.15 5.52 -20.50
C PRO A 48 9.63 5.58 -20.47
N LYS A 49 9.00 5.11 -19.38
CA LYS A 49 7.52 5.13 -19.23
C LYS A 49 6.95 6.56 -19.27
N ARG A 50 7.73 7.55 -18.85
CA ARG A 50 7.34 8.96 -18.77
C ARG A 50 8.39 9.88 -19.36
N VAL A 51 7.90 10.96 -19.97
CA VAL A 51 8.71 12.01 -20.57
C VAL A 51 8.20 13.39 -20.15
N ARG A 52 9.05 14.41 -20.27
CA ARG A 52 8.73 15.81 -20.01
C ARG A 52 9.07 16.64 -21.22
N ASN A 53 8.31 17.69 -21.48
CA ASN A 53 8.70 18.69 -22.46
C ASN A 53 10.08 19.28 -22.13
N ALA A 54 10.90 19.46 -23.15
CA ALA A 54 12.21 20.08 -22.99
C ALA A 54 12.13 21.61 -22.85
N TYR A 55 10.96 22.20 -23.11
CA TYR A 55 10.66 23.63 -23.09
C TYR A 55 9.75 24.07 -21.93
N ASP A 56 9.17 23.15 -21.15
CA ASP A 56 8.37 23.48 -19.95
C ASP A 56 8.36 22.32 -18.93
N ARG A 57 7.49 22.39 -17.92
CA ARG A 57 7.36 21.37 -16.85
C ARG A 57 6.32 20.29 -17.13
N ARG A 58 5.58 20.36 -18.24
CA ARG A 58 4.52 19.41 -18.57
C ARG A 58 5.11 18.03 -18.86
N THR A 59 4.50 17.01 -18.28
CA THR A 59 4.90 15.61 -18.40
C THR A 59 3.83 14.79 -19.10
N TRP A 60 4.27 13.73 -19.75
CA TRP A 60 3.44 12.82 -20.53
C TRP A 60 3.83 11.37 -20.24
N GLU A 61 2.90 10.45 -20.51
CA GLU A 61 3.22 9.03 -20.68
C GLU A 61 3.71 8.82 -22.12
N LEU A 62 4.83 8.11 -22.28
CA LEU A 62 5.36 7.78 -23.61
C LEU A 62 4.75 6.45 -24.05
N LEU A 63 4.06 6.44 -25.18
CA LEU A 63 3.38 5.25 -25.69
C LEU A 63 4.29 4.44 -26.61
N ARG A 64 4.85 5.10 -27.63
CA ARG A 64 5.70 4.50 -28.67
C ARG A 64 6.40 5.57 -29.50
N LEU A 65 7.35 5.14 -30.34
CA LEU A 65 7.88 5.95 -31.43
C LEU A 65 6.95 5.89 -32.64
N GLY A 66 6.99 6.94 -33.45
CA GLY A 66 6.29 7.03 -34.73
C GLY A 66 7.26 6.83 -35.89
N GLU A 67 6.73 6.28 -36.99
CA GLU A 67 7.43 6.11 -38.27
C GLU A 67 7.14 7.27 -39.23
N GLU A 68 6.23 8.18 -38.85
CA GLU A 68 5.79 9.31 -39.66
C GLU A 68 6.86 10.41 -39.75
N ASP A 69 6.90 11.15 -40.87
CA ASP A 69 7.77 12.33 -40.99
C ASP A 69 7.17 13.54 -40.21
N PRO A 70 7.92 14.15 -39.27
CA PRO A 70 7.53 15.39 -38.59
C PRO A 70 7.00 16.52 -39.48
N LYS A 71 7.50 16.64 -40.71
CA LYS A 71 7.11 17.68 -41.69
C LYS A 71 5.79 17.37 -42.39
N GLU A 72 5.40 16.10 -42.45
CA GLU A 72 4.19 15.67 -43.13
C GLU A 72 3.04 15.43 -42.16
N LEU A 73 3.31 15.23 -40.87
CA LEU A 73 2.28 14.90 -39.88
C LEU A 73 1.38 16.10 -39.57
N PRO A 74 0.11 16.11 -40.02
CA PRO A 74 -0.77 17.26 -39.85
C PRO A 74 -1.32 17.33 -38.42
N LEU A 75 -1.24 18.49 -37.80
CA LEU A 75 -1.88 18.74 -36.51
C LEU A 75 -3.29 19.31 -36.70
N PRO A 76 -4.21 19.06 -35.74
CA PRO A 76 -5.49 19.77 -35.69
C PRO A 76 -5.26 21.28 -35.63
N GLY A 77 -5.53 21.98 -36.74
CA GLY A 77 -5.18 23.40 -36.93
C GLY A 77 -4.33 23.70 -38.16
N GLY A 78 -3.92 22.69 -38.94
CA GLY A 78 -3.40 22.86 -40.30
C GLY A 78 -1.88 22.96 -40.47
N LEU A 79 -1.12 23.07 -39.37
CA LEU A 79 0.35 23.04 -39.41
C LEU A 79 0.88 21.61 -39.32
N SER A 80 2.08 21.36 -39.88
CA SER A 80 2.83 20.13 -39.59
C SER A 80 3.32 20.12 -38.14
N LEU A 81 3.65 18.93 -37.61
CA LEU A 81 4.21 18.80 -36.27
C LEU A 81 5.51 19.60 -36.13
N LEU A 82 6.40 19.54 -37.12
CA LEU A 82 7.66 20.28 -37.11
C LEU A 82 7.40 21.80 -37.12
N ASP A 83 6.55 22.29 -38.02
CA ASP A 83 6.25 23.73 -38.17
C ASP A 83 5.52 24.29 -36.95
N TYR A 84 4.67 23.49 -36.32
CA TYR A 84 4.03 23.87 -35.06
C TYR A 84 5.06 24.11 -33.94
N HIS A 85 6.10 23.28 -33.84
CA HIS A 85 7.15 23.50 -32.86
C HIS A 85 8.11 24.61 -33.27
N ALA A 86 8.42 24.75 -34.57
CA ALA A 86 9.24 25.83 -35.13
C ALA A 86 8.60 27.21 -34.92
N SER A 87 7.30 27.36 -35.20
CA SER A 87 6.56 28.63 -35.03
C SER A 87 6.54 29.15 -33.60
N LYS A 88 6.80 28.28 -32.62
CA LYS A 88 6.93 28.62 -31.20
C LYS A 88 8.40 28.79 -30.75
N GLY A 89 9.34 28.85 -31.69
CA GLY A 89 10.77 29.02 -31.42
C GLY A 89 11.45 27.81 -30.74
N ARG A 90 10.79 26.65 -30.67
CA ARG A 90 11.27 25.51 -29.84
C ARG A 90 12.43 24.74 -30.47
N LEU A 91 12.66 24.92 -31.77
CA LEU A 91 13.74 24.28 -32.54
C LEU A 91 15.00 25.17 -32.66
N GLN A 92 15.01 26.36 -32.07
CA GLN A 92 16.21 27.20 -32.05
C GLN A 92 17.27 26.53 -31.16
N GLY A 93 18.37 26.09 -31.77
CA GLY A 93 19.46 25.38 -31.09
C GLY A 93 19.12 23.94 -30.68
N ARG A 94 18.10 23.32 -31.28
CA ARG A 94 17.69 21.93 -31.01
C ARG A 94 17.25 21.23 -32.30
N GLU A 95 17.59 19.95 -32.43
CA GLU A 95 17.05 19.12 -33.50
C GLU A 95 15.66 18.57 -33.11
N GLY A 96 14.79 18.39 -34.10
CA GLY A 96 13.44 17.86 -33.89
C GLY A 96 13.44 16.37 -33.52
N GLY A 97 14.33 15.58 -34.12
CA GLY A 97 14.33 14.12 -33.96
C GLY A 97 13.10 13.45 -34.60
N ARG A 98 12.82 12.22 -34.18
CA ARG A 98 11.69 11.39 -34.64
C ARG A 98 10.35 11.81 -34.04
N VAL A 99 9.27 11.29 -34.60
CA VAL A 99 7.93 11.37 -34.00
C VAL A 99 7.86 10.44 -32.77
N ALA A 100 7.25 10.95 -31.71
CA ALA A 100 6.91 10.21 -30.51
C ALA A 100 5.42 10.38 -30.21
N TRP A 101 4.75 9.28 -29.93
CA TRP A 101 3.36 9.28 -29.50
C TRP A 101 3.30 9.27 -27.97
N VAL A 102 2.74 10.34 -27.40
CA VAL A 102 2.58 10.51 -25.96
C VAL A 102 1.10 10.61 -25.59
N ALA A 103 0.77 10.46 -24.31
CA ALA A 103 -0.57 10.74 -23.82
C ALA A 103 -0.53 11.52 -22.51
N ASP A 104 -1.62 12.25 -22.25
CA ASP A 104 -1.79 12.90 -20.96
C ASP A 104 -1.98 11.80 -19.90
N PRO A 105 -1.22 11.78 -18.79
CA PRO A 105 -1.39 10.76 -17.75
C PRO A 105 -2.83 10.70 -17.18
N LYS A 106 -3.61 11.79 -17.34
CA LYS A 106 -5.02 11.84 -16.93
C LYS A 106 -5.96 11.17 -17.94
N ASP A 107 -5.57 11.10 -19.20
CA ASP A 107 -6.30 10.41 -20.27
C ASP A 107 -5.32 9.69 -21.22
N PRO A 108 -4.77 8.54 -20.80
CA PRO A 108 -3.73 7.84 -21.55
C PRO A 108 -4.24 7.24 -22.87
N ARG A 109 -5.55 7.31 -23.14
CA ARG A 109 -6.19 6.70 -24.31
C ARG A 109 -6.12 7.56 -25.56
N LYS A 110 -5.79 8.85 -25.43
CA LYS A 110 -5.72 9.78 -26.56
C LYS A 110 -4.27 10.01 -26.94
N PRO A 111 -3.77 9.38 -28.03
CA PRO A 111 -2.41 9.61 -28.49
C PRO A 111 -2.27 11.04 -29.00
N ILE A 112 -1.16 11.67 -28.64
CA ILE A 112 -0.79 13.03 -29.02
C ILE A 112 0.59 12.93 -29.67
N PRO A 113 0.77 13.45 -30.90
CA PRO A 113 2.07 13.45 -31.56
C PRO A 113 3.00 14.48 -30.92
N HIS A 114 4.28 14.14 -30.81
CA HIS A 114 5.35 14.99 -30.30
C HIS A 114 6.68 14.65 -30.99
N LEU A 115 7.70 15.45 -30.75
CA LEU A 115 9.07 15.27 -31.25
C LEU A 115 10.02 14.80 -30.15
N THR A 116 10.81 13.75 -30.42
CA THR A 116 11.79 13.16 -29.46
C THR A 116 12.88 14.14 -29.06
N GLY A 117 13.34 15.01 -29.98
CA GLY A 117 14.34 16.04 -29.70
C GLY A 117 13.83 17.14 -28.75
N LEU A 118 12.52 17.25 -28.60
CA LEU A 118 11.84 18.19 -27.69
C LEU A 118 11.26 17.52 -26.45
N LEU A 119 11.59 16.25 -26.21
CA LEU A 119 11.24 15.50 -25.01
C LEU A 119 12.50 15.19 -24.20
N VAL A 120 12.35 15.14 -22.88
CA VAL A 120 13.38 14.75 -21.92
C VAL A 120 12.86 13.56 -21.11
N PRO A 121 13.61 12.46 -21.00
CA PRO A 121 13.24 11.34 -20.15
C PRO A 121 12.99 11.76 -18.69
N VAL A 122 11.92 11.25 -18.09
CA VAL A 122 11.71 11.36 -16.63
C VAL A 122 12.19 10.06 -16.01
N LEU A 123 13.48 10.02 -15.68
CA LEU A 123 14.16 8.81 -15.21
C LEU A 123 13.69 8.38 -13.81
N THR A 124 13.58 7.06 -13.66
CA THR A 124 13.33 6.34 -12.42
C THR A 124 14.56 5.50 -12.05
N LEU A 125 14.55 4.87 -10.87
CA LEU A 125 15.64 3.96 -10.51
C LEU A 125 15.71 2.72 -11.43
N GLU A 126 14.57 2.29 -11.98
CA GLU A 126 14.51 1.18 -12.95
C GLU A 126 15.33 1.54 -14.21
N ASP A 127 15.14 2.76 -14.72
CA ASP A 127 15.87 3.24 -15.90
C ASP A 127 17.38 3.43 -15.64
N LEU A 128 17.78 3.73 -14.40
CA LEU A 128 19.20 3.90 -14.03
C LEU A 128 19.89 2.57 -13.68
N HIS A 129 19.14 1.55 -13.25
CA HIS A 129 19.69 0.23 -12.91
C HIS A 129 20.26 -0.49 -14.12
N GLU A 130 19.76 -0.17 -15.32
CA GLU A 130 20.32 -0.69 -16.58
C GLU A 130 21.73 -0.17 -16.88
N GLU A 131 22.10 1.02 -16.37
CA GLU A 131 23.45 1.59 -16.54
C GLU A 131 24.39 1.27 -15.35
N GLU A 132 23.96 1.50 -14.10
CA GLU A 132 24.86 1.47 -12.94
C GLU A 132 24.68 0.26 -12.00
N GLY A 133 23.63 -0.57 -12.17
CA GLY A 133 23.40 -1.84 -11.46
C GLY A 133 23.27 -1.83 -9.92
N SER A 134 23.78 -0.82 -9.21
CA SER A 134 23.93 -0.78 -7.74
C SER A 134 23.47 0.52 -7.08
N LEU A 135 22.93 1.48 -7.85
CA LEU A 135 22.51 2.77 -7.29
C LEU A 135 21.25 2.64 -6.42
N ALA A 136 21.41 2.85 -5.11
CA ALA A 136 20.31 2.94 -4.15
C ALA A 136 20.24 4.34 -3.53
N LEU A 137 19.05 4.97 -3.55
CA LEU A 137 18.84 6.32 -2.98
C LEU A 137 18.39 6.29 -1.51
N SER A 138 18.19 5.10 -0.94
CA SER A 138 17.92 4.94 0.47
C SER A 138 19.22 4.95 1.27
N LEU A 139 19.20 5.59 2.44
CA LEU A 139 20.34 5.66 3.34
C LEU A 139 20.12 4.80 4.59
N PRO A 140 21.13 4.07 5.08
CA PRO A 140 21.16 3.57 6.45
C PRO A 140 20.92 4.70 7.46
N TRP A 141 20.36 4.38 8.63
CA TRP A 141 19.91 5.41 9.57
C TRP A 141 21.09 6.21 10.16
N GLU A 142 22.25 5.58 10.39
CA GLU A 142 23.47 6.24 10.86
C GLU A 142 23.98 7.24 9.85
N GLU A 143 24.04 6.84 8.58
CA GLU A 143 24.47 7.70 7.48
C GLU A 143 23.50 8.87 7.29
N ARG A 144 22.19 8.62 7.32
CA ARG A 144 21.20 9.70 7.24
C ARG A 144 21.35 10.67 8.41
N ARG A 145 21.51 10.18 9.65
CA ARG A 145 21.74 11.02 10.84
C ARG A 145 22.99 11.90 10.68
N ARG A 146 24.09 11.31 10.18
CA ARG A 146 25.35 12.02 9.93
C ARG A 146 25.14 13.14 8.89
N ARG A 147 24.62 12.83 7.70
CA ARG A 147 24.36 13.81 6.64
C ARG A 147 23.38 14.91 7.09
N THR A 148 22.38 14.55 7.90
CA THR A 148 21.43 15.51 8.49
C THR A 148 22.16 16.57 9.33
N ARG A 149 23.08 16.15 10.20
CA ARG A 149 23.87 17.05 11.05
C ARG A 149 24.84 17.91 10.26
N GLU A 150 25.49 17.34 9.25
CA GLU A 150 26.39 18.06 8.34
C GLU A 150 25.64 19.18 7.60
N ILE A 151 24.46 18.88 7.04
CA ILE A 151 23.63 19.83 6.31
C ILE A 151 23.03 20.89 7.26
N ALA A 152 22.53 20.50 8.43
CA ALA A 152 22.04 21.45 9.44
C ALA A 152 23.13 22.48 9.82
N SER A 153 24.35 22.01 10.08
CA SER A 153 25.50 22.88 10.38
C SER A 153 25.88 23.77 9.19
N TRP A 154 25.81 23.24 7.97
CA TRP A 154 26.08 23.97 6.73
C TRP A 154 25.06 25.10 6.48
N ILE A 155 23.79 24.85 6.79
CA ILE A 155 22.69 25.84 6.73
C ILE A 155 22.85 26.87 7.85
N GLY A 156 23.11 26.45 9.08
CA GLY A 156 23.30 27.37 10.22
C GLY A 156 24.39 28.41 9.96
N ARG A 157 25.54 27.99 9.40
CA ARG A 157 26.62 28.90 8.98
C ARG A 157 26.23 29.90 7.89
N ARG A 158 25.19 29.61 7.10
CA ARG A 158 24.71 30.48 6.01
C ARG A 158 23.56 31.38 6.42
N LEU A 159 22.73 30.95 7.37
CA LEU A 159 21.57 31.71 7.83
C LEU A 159 21.93 32.73 8.92
N GLY A 160 23.03 32.54 9.65
CA GLY A 160 23.41 33.46 10.72
C GLY A 160 22.48 33.42 11.95
N LEU A 161 21.66 32.37 12.09
CA LEU A 161 20.69 32.18 13.19
C LEU A 161 21.29 31.46 14.41
N GLY A 162 22.61 31.46 14.55
CA GLY A 162 23.33 30.70 15.59
C GLY A 162 23.74 29.28 15.17
N THR A 163 24.31 28.53 16.12
CA THR A 163 24.75 27.14 15.90
C THR A 163 23.59 26.20 16.18
N PRO A 164 23.20 25.31 15.23
CA PRO A 164 22.06 24.43 15.41
C PRO A 164 22.35 23.36 16.48
N GLU A 165 21.49 23.29 17.49
CA GLU A 165 21.47 22.21 18.46
C GLU A 165 20.40 21.18 18.11
N ALA A 166 20.75 19.89 18.14
CA ALA A 166 19.81 18.83 17.81
C ALA A 166 18.81 18.62 18.96
N VAL A 167 17.53 18.89 18.71
CA VAL A 167 16.43 18.62 19.64
C VAL A 167 16.37 17.13 19.98
N ARG A 168 16.18 16.83 21.27
CA ARG A 168 16.08 15.46 21.80
C ARG A 168 14.68 15.26 22.41
N ALA A 169 14.20 14.02 22.37
CA ALA A 169 12.94 13.64 22.98
C ALA A 169 13.12 12.33 23.74
N GLN A 170 12.31 12.13 24.78
CA GLN A 170 12.25 10.86 25.50
C GLN A 170 11.53 9.83 24.63
N ALA A 171 12.09 8.61 24.55
CA ALA A 171 11.51 7.51 23.81
C ALA A 171 11.31 6.30 24.72
N TYR A 172 10.25 5.55 24.47
CA TYR A 172 9.87 4.36 25.24
C TYR A 172 9.89 3.14 24.33
N ARG A 173 10.38 2.03 24.89
CA ARG A 173 10.36 0.73 24.23
C ARG A 173 9.07 0.02 24.58
N LEU A 174 8.18 -0.13 23.59
CA LEU A 174 6.94 -0.86 23.78
C LEU A 174 7.22 -2.37 23.95
N SER A 175 6.31 -3.04 24.65
CA SER A 175 6.36 -4.49 24.80
C SER A 175 6.32 -5.20 23.43
N ILE A 176 6.93 -6.38 23.33
CA ILE A 176 6.93 -7.12 22.07
C ILE A 176 5.57 -7.85 21.95
N PRO A 177 4.84 -7.66 20.83
CA PRO A 177 3.59 -8.36 20.59
C PRO A 177 3.78 -9.87 20.56
N LYS A 178 2.97 -10.58 21.34
CA LYS A 178 2.89 -12.04 21.31
C LYS A 178 1.92 -12.46 20.20
N LEU A 179 2.47 -12.84 19.06
CA LEU A 179 1.70 -13.31 17.91
C LEU A 179 1.42 -14.81 18.05
N MET A 180 0.19 -15.21 17.77
CA MET A 180 -0.30 -16.58 17.95
C MET A 180 -0.81 -17.12 16.62
N GLY A 181 -0.26 -18.24 16.15
CA GLY A 181 -0.98 -19.20 15.31
C GLY A 181 -1.69 -20.20 16.23
N ARG A 182 -1.68 -21.50 15.90
CA ARG A 182 -2.08 -22.53 16.88
C ARG A 182 -1.18 -22.53 18.13
N ARG A 183 0.07 -22.10 17.96
CA ARG A 183 1.06 -21.84 19.02
C ARG A 183 1.69 -20.47 18.79
N ALA A 184 2.53 -20.01 19.72
CA ALA A 184 3.29 -18.78 19.55
C ALA A 184 4.12 -18.81 18.26
N VAL A 185 4.11 -17.70 17.52
CA VAL A 185 4.81 -17.53 16.24
C VAL A 185 5.58 -16.22 16.22
N SER A 186 6.65 -16.14 15.43
CA SER A 186 7.43 -14.90 15.26
C SER A 186 6.93 -14.04 14.10
N LYS A 187 6.28 -14.68 13.10
CA LYS A 187 5.77 -14.05 11.88
C LYS A 187 4.65 -14.92 11.28
N PRO A 188 3.77 -14.37 10.41
CA PRO A 188 2.64 -15.12 9.89
C PRO A 188 3.02 -16.36 9.06
N ALA A 189 4.17 -16.36 8.39
CA ALA A 189 4.64 -17.54 7.64
C ALA A 189 4.93 -18.77 8.51
N ASP A 190 5.21 -18.58 9.81
CA ASP A 190 5.43 -19.70 10.73
C ASP A 190 4.13 -20.48 10.96
N ALA A 191 2.96 -19.84 10.82
CA ALA A 191 1.65 -20.48 10.94
C ALA A 191 1.39 -21.56 9.88
N LEU A 192 2.08 -21.52 8.73
CA LEU A 192 2.03 -22.59 7.73
C LEU A 192 2.66 -23.90 8.25
N ARG A 193 3.47 -23.84 9.31
CA ARG A 193 4.16 -24.99 9.91
C ARG A 193 3.53 -25.38 11.24
N VAL A 194 3.21 -24.41 12.09
CA VAL A 194 2.69 -24.67 13.44
C VAL A 194 1.17 -24.81 13.50
N GLY A 195 0.46 -24.44 12.43
CA GLY A 195 -1.00 -24.37 12.35
C GLY A 195 -1.53 -22.94 12.53
N LEU A 196 -2.68 -22.67 11.92
CA LEU A 196 -3.37 -21.38 11.98
C LEU A 196 -3.96 -21.12 13.37
N TYR A 197 -4.16 -19.85 13.73
CA TYR A 197 -4.83 -19.46 14.99
C TYR A 197 -6.22 -20.08 15.12
N ARG A 198 -7.04 -19.91 14.08
CA ARG A 198 -8.33 -20.59 13.96
C ARG A 198 -8.53 -21.06 12.53
N ALA A 199 -8.40 -22.36 12.35
CA ALA A 199 -8.73 -23.04 11.11
C ALA A 199 -10.19 -23.53 11.14
N GLN A 200 -10.78 -23.64 9.97
CA GLN A 200 -12.10 -24.24 9.74
C GLN A 200 -12.00 -25.19 8.54
N GLU A 201 -12.99 -26.06 8.35
CA GLU A 201 -13.07 -26.84 7.11
C GLU A 201 -12.97 -25.90 5.91
N THR A 202 -12.03 -26.20 5.02
CA THR A 202 -11.72 -25.31 3.89
C THR A 202 -11.70 -26.07 2.58
N ALA A 203 -12.29 -25.48 1.54
CA ALA A 203 -12.15 -25.93 0.17
C ALA A 203 -11.52 -24.84 -0.71
N LEU A 204 -10.42 -25.18 -1.39
CA LEU A 204 -9.70 -24.29 -2.30
C LEU A 204 -9.73 -24.85 -3.71
N ALA A 205 -9.74 -23.99 -4.73
CA ALA A 205 -9.62 -24.41 -6.12
C ALA A 205 -8.37 -23.85 -6.79
N LEU A 206 -7.86 -24.57 -7.78
CA LEU A 206 -6.78 -24.12 -8.65
C LEU A 206 -7.31 -23.81 -10.06
N LEU A 207 -6.93 -22.67 -10.59
CA LEU A 207 -7.05 -22.29 -11.99
C LEU A 207 -5.64 -22.18 -12.59
N ARG A 208 -5.35 -22.94 -13.65
CA ARG A 208 -4.09 -22.83 -14.41
C ARG A 208 -4.34 -22.21 -15.78
N LEU A 209 -3.55 -21.20 -16.13
CA LEU A 209 -3.62 -20.46 -17.40
C LEU A 209 -2.35 -20.60 -18.24
N ASP A 210 -1.47 -21.54 -17.88
CA ASP A 210 -0.16 -21.76 -18.51
C ASP A 210 -0.09 -23.05 -19.36
N GLY A 211 -1.25 -23.67 -19.64
CA GLY A 211 -1.36 -24.91 -20.42
C GLY A 211 -1.04 -26.20 -19.64
N ALA A 212 -0.45 -26.11 -18.46
CA ALA A 212 -0.19 -27.25 -17.60
C ALA A 212 -1.39 -27.58 -16.68
N GLN A 213 -1.36 -28.76 -16.05
CA GLN A 213 -2.47 -29.27 -15.23
C GLN A 213 -2.03 -29.62 -13.81
N GLY A 214 -3.00 -29.66 -12.89
CA GLY A 214 -2.81 -30.11 -11.51
C GLY A 214 -2.06 -29.13 -10.60
N TRP A 215 -2.15 -29.39 -9.30
CA TRP A 215 -1.44 -28.63 -8.25
C TRP A 215 0.05 -28.95 -8.27
N PRO A 216 0.94 -27.93 -8.19
CA PRO A 216 2.34 -28.15 -7.85
C PRO A 216 2.44 -28.88 -6.50
N GLU A 217 3.24 -29.94 -6.47
CA GLU A 217 3.28 -30.88 -5.34
C GLU A 217 3.71 -30.18 -4.04
N PHE A 218 4.72 -29.30 -4.10
CA PHE A 218 5.22 -28.57 -2.92
C PHE A 218 4.16 -27.63 -2.32
N LEU A 219 3.31 -27.01 -3.15
CA LEU A 219 2.19 -26.19 -2.67
C LEU A 219 1.13 -27.04 -1.98
N ARG A 220 0.80 -28.19 -2.58
CA ARG A 220 -0.15 -29.15 -2.00
C ARG A 220 0.36 -29.67 -0.65
N ARG A 221 1.63 -30.07 -0.56
CA ARG A 221 2.26 -30.50 0.70
C ARG A 221 2.19 -29.41 1.77
N ALA A 222 2.56 -28.18 1.43
CA ALA A 222 2.54 -27.06 2.37
C ALA A 222 1.14 -26.79 2.92
N LEU A 223 0.11 -26.83 2.07
CA LEU A 223 -1.28 -26.68 2.51
C LEU A 223 -1.73 -27.85 3.40
N LEU A 224 -1.48 -29.10 2.99
CA LEU A 224 -1.83 -30.28 3.79
C LEU A 224 -1.13 -30.26 5.16
N GLN A 225 0.13 -29.85 5.21
CA GLN A 225 0.89 -29.69 6.45
C GLN A 225 0.28 -28.61 7.35
N ALA A 226 -0.06 -27.43 6.81
CA ALA A 226 -0.62 -26.33 7.59
C ALA A 226 -1.97 -26.72 8.23
N PHE A 227 -2.83 -27.41 7.47
CA PHE A 227 -4.14 -27.87 7.94
C PHE A 227 -4.04 -29.07 8.89
N GLY A 228 -3.13 -30.01 8.62
CA GLY A 228 -2.84 -31.12 9.52
C GLY A 228 -2.31 -30.64 10.88
N ALA A 229 -1.40 -29.66 10.89
CA ALA A 229 -0.95 -29.01 12.12
C ALA A 229 -2.07 -28.25 12.85
N GLY A 230 -3.01 -27.67 12.09
CA GLY A 230 -4.19 -26.97 12.61
C GLY A 230 -5.30 -27.87 13.14
N GLY A 231 -5.33 -29.15 12.75
CA GLY A 231 -6.42 -30.09 13.05
C GLY A 231 -7.71 -29.79 12.26
N ALA A 232 -7.60 -29.22 11.06
CA ALA A 232 -8.74 -28.89 10.20
C ALA A 232 -8.70 -29.65 8.88
N SER A 233 -9.86 -29.92 8.30
CA SER A 233 -9.98 -30.60 7.00
C SER A 233 -9.73 -29.62 5.83
N LEU A 234 -9.04 -30.11 4.80
CA LEU A 234 -8.77 -29.38 3.57
C LEU A 234 -9.21 -30.21 2.35
N ARG A 235 -10.03 -29.61 1.49
CA ARG A 235 -10.40 -30.15 0.18
C ARG A 235 -9.78 -29.30 -0.93
N LEU A 236 -9.03 -29.93 -1.83
CA LEU A 236 -8.42 -29.25 -2.98
C LEU A 236 -9.15 -29.65 -4.26
N HIS A 237 -9.62 -28.64 -4.99
CA HIS A 237 -10.30 -28.78 -6.27
C HIS A 237 -9.42 -28.20 -7.40
N THR A 238 -9.73 -28.59 -8.63
CA THR A 238 -9.12 -28.04 -9.84
C THR A 238 -10.22 -27.59 -10.78
N LEU A 239 -10.10 -26.39 -11.33
CA LEU A 239 -10.98 -25.84 -12.36
C LEU A 239 -10.42 -26.25 -13.73
N HIS A 240 -11.11 -27.17 -14.39
CA HIS A 240 -10.79 -27.62 -15.75
C HIS A 240 -11.50 -26.75 -16.80
N ALA A 241 -11.32 -25.43 -16.69
CA ALA A 241 -11.95 -24.44 -17.56
C ALA A 241 -11.04 -23.21 -17.70
N HIS A 242 -11.16 -22.49 -18.81
CA HIS A 242 -10.33 -21.34 -19.17
C HIS A 242 -11.19 -20.08 -19.40
N PRO A 243 -10.74 -18.88 -19.00
CA PRO A 243 -11.52 -17.64 -19.17
C PRO A 243 -11.97 -17.34 -20.62
N SER A 244 -11.24 -17.82 -21.63
CA SER A 244 -11.62 -17.68 -23.05
C SER A 244 -12.90 -18.43 -23.42
N GLN A 245 -13.37 -19.36 -22.59
CA GLN A 245 -14.63 -20.08 -22.80
C GLN A 245 -15.87 -19.25 -22.45
N GLY A 246 -15.71 -17.98 -22.04
CA GLY A 246 -16.82 -17.06 -21.79
C GLY A 246 -17.77 -17.54 -20.69
N LEU A 247 -19.06 -17.69 -21.02
CA LEU A 247 -20.09 -18.07 -20.05
C LEU A 247 -19.91 -19.51 -19.51
N ALA A 248 -19.37 -20.43 -20.31
CA ALA A 248 -19.14 -21.80 -19.85
C ALA A 248 -18.10 -21.86 -18.70
N PHE A 249 -17.10 -20.97 -18.72
CA PHE A 249 -16.16 -20.80 -17.60
C PHE A 249 -16.90 -20.34 -16.33
N ARG A 250 -17.85 -19.42 -16.47
CA ARG A 250 -18.66 -18.93 -15.36
C ARG A 250 -19.51 -20.03 -14.71
N GLU A 251 -20.06 -20.95 -15.50
CA GLU A 251 -20.76 -22.12 -14.96
C GLU A 251 -19.83 -23.05 -14.18
N ALA A 252 -18.58 -23.21 -14.61
CA ALA A 252 -17.58 -23.97 -13.86
C ALA A 252 -17.26 -23.31 -12.51
N LEU A 253 -17.21 -21.96 -12.46
CA LEU A 253 -17.08 -21.21 -11.22
C LEU A 253 -18.28 -21.42 -10.28
N ARG A 254 -19.51 -21.37 -10.82
CA ARG A 254 -20.72 -21.62 -10.04
C ARG A 254 -20.70 -23.02 -9.42
N LYS A 255 -20.35 -24.04 -10.20
CA LYS A 255 -20.16 -25.43 -9.70
C LYS A 255 -19.10 -25.52 -8.60
N ALA A 256 -18.03 -24.72 -8.68
CA ALA A 256 -17.01 -24.68 -7.64
C ALA A 256 -17.54 -24.06 -6.34
N LYS A 257 -18.27 -22.94 -6.44
CA LYS A 257 -18.94 -22.30 -5.30
C LYS A 257 -19.96 -23.24 -4.64
N GLU A 258 -20.78 -23.94 -5.42
CA GLU A 258 -21.75 -24.94 -4.94
C GLU A 258 -21.08 -26.10 -4.19
N LYS A 259 -19.84 -26.47 -4.56
CA LYS A 259 -19.02 -27.48 -3.85
C LYS A 259 -18.36 -26.97 -2.56
N GLY A 260 -18.58 -25.70 -2.20
CA GLY A 260 -18.04 -25.07 -1.00
C GLY A 260 -16.69 -24.39 -1.19
N VAL A 261 -16.20 -24.22 -2.43
CA VAL A 261 -14.92 -23.53 -2.66
C VAL A 261 -14.98 -22.10 -2.14
N GLN A 262 -14.00 -21.73 -1.30
CA GLN A 262 -13.95 -20.42 -0.65
C GLN A 262 -13.03 -19.43 -1.37
N ALA A 263 -11.96 -19.90 -2.02
CA ALA A 263 -11.03 -19.07 -2.78
C ALA A 263 -10.29 -19.87 -3.86
N VAL A 264 -9.73 -19.15 -4.84
CA VAL A 264 -9.05 -19.72 -6.01
C VAL A 264 -7.60 -19.27 -6.10
N LEU A 265 -6.67 -20.22 -6.27
CA LEU A 265 -5.29 -19.93 -6.69
C LEU A 265 -5.23 -19.90 -8.21
N VAL A 266 -4.65 -18.85 -8.78
CA VAL A 266 -4.46 -18.67 -10.22
C VAL A 266 -2.96 -18.77 -10.53
N LEU A 267 -2.55 -19.86 -11.19
CA LEU A 267 -1.20 -19.99 -11.76
C LEU A 267 -1.24 -19.52 -13.21
N THR A 268 -0.46 -18.49 -13.52
CA THR A 268 -0.53 -17.77 -14.80
C THR A 268 0.80 -17.10 -15.11
N PRO A 269 1.17 -16.91 -16.39
CA PRO A 269 2.22 -15.97 -16.74
C PRO A 269 1.91 -14.56 -16.22
N PRO A 270 2.91 -13.66 -16.12
CA PRO A 270 2.67 -12.26 -15.77
C PRO A 270 1.57 -11.65 -16.65
N MET A 271 0.50 -11.17 -16.01
CA MET A 271 -0.64 -10.58 -16.72
C MET A 271 -0.49 -9.07 -16.84
N ALA A 272 -0.94 -8.51 -17.96
CA ALA A 272 -1.19 -7.08 -18.07
C ALA A 272 -2.24 -6.65 -17.01
N TRP A 273 -2.16 -5.39 -16.57
CA TRP A 273 -3.06 -4.88 -15.53
C TRP A 273 -4.54 -4.97 -15.90
N GLU A 274 -4.88 -4.74 -17.17
CA GLU A 274 -6.26 -4.86 -17.65
C GLU A 274 -6.79 -6.29 -17.52
N ASP A 275 -6.05 -7.28 -18.03
CA ASP A 275 -6.44 -8.69 -17.99
C ASP A 275 -6.50 -9.22 -16.56
N ARG A 276 -5.55 -8.79 -15.71
CA ARG A 276 -5.56 -9.07 -14.28
C ARG A 276 -6.88 -8.60 -13.65
N ASN A 277 -7.26 -7.36 -13.90
CA ASN A 277 -8.49 -6.77 -13.34
C ASN A 277 -9.73 -7.47 -13.87
N ARG A 278 -9.77 -7.77 -15.18
CA ARG A 278 -10.85 -8.50 -15.84
C ARG A 278 -11.05 -9.88 -15.21
N LEU A 279 -9.98 -10.64 -15.01
CA LEU A 279 -10.02 -11.96 -14.39
C LEU A 279 -10.48 -11.90 -12.93
N LYS A 280 -9.91 -10.98 -12.13
CA LYS A 280 -10.31 -10.82 -10.73
C LYS A 280 -11.80 -10.46 -10.61
N ALA A 281 -12.28 -9.51 -11.42
CA ALA A 281 -13.69 -9.13 -11.47
C ALA A 281 -14.60 -10.29 -11.87
N LEU A 282 -14.19 -11.11 -12.85
CA LEU A 282 -14.94 -12.29 -13.30
C LEU A 282 -15.13 -13.31 -12.17
N LEU A 283 -14.07 -13.62 -11.42
CA LEU A 283 -14.12 -14.55 -10.29
C LEU A 283 -14.95 -13.98 -9.12
N LEU A 284 -14.81 -12.68 -8.83
CA LEU A 284 -15.56 -12.01 -7.75
C LEU A 284 -17.07 -11.98 -7.99
N ARG A 285 -17.54 -11.92 -9.25
CA ARG A 285 -18.98 -12.01 -9.57
C ARG A 285 -19.64 -13.28 -9.04
N GLU A 286 -18.88 -14.35 -8.88
CA GLU A 286 -19.36 -15.62 -8.31
C GLU A 286 -19.00 -15.75 -6.81
N GLY A 287 -18.57 -14.67 -6.17
CA GLY A 287 -18.18 -14.66 -4.76
C GLY A 287 -16.92 -15.48 -4.48
N LEU A 288 -16.00 -15.59 -5.46
CA LEU A 288 -14.75 -16.35 -5.38
C LEU A 288 -13.53 -15.42 -5.42
N PRO A 289 -13.01 -15.01 -4.25
CA PRO A 289 -11.72 -14.34 -4.14
C PRO A 289 -10.57 -15.13 -4.78
N SER A 290 -9.62 -14.42 -5.37
CA SER A 290 -8.51 -15.04 -6.09
C SER A 290 -7.13 -14.53 -5.66
N GLN A 291 -6.19 -15.47 -5.58
CA GLN A 291 -4.77 -15.21 -5.41
C GLN A 291 -4.03 -15.55 -6.69
N ILE A 292 -3.29 -14.59 -7.24
CA ILE A 292 -2.44 -14.82 -8.41
C ILE A 292 -1.03 -15.22 -7.94
N LEU A 293 -0.44 -16.19 -8.60
CA LEU A 293 0.95 -16.61 -8.42
C LEU A 293 1.57 -16.84 -9.81
N ASN A 294 2.56 -16.01 -10.15
CA ASN A 294 3.16 -16.01 -11.48
C ASN A 294 3.96 -17.28 -11.73
N VAL A 295 3.83 -17.82 -12.95
CA VAL A 295 4.75 -18.83 -13.50
C VAL A 295 5.74 -18.16 -14.49
N PRO A 296 6.96 -18.70 -14.69
CA PRO A 296 7.53 -19.91 -14.07
C PRO A 296 7.72 -19.74 -12.56
N LEU A 297 7.55 -20.86 -11.83
CA LEU A 297 7.66 -20.93 -10.37
C LEU A 297 8.52 -22.12 -9.97
N ARG A 298 9.49 -21.88 -9.08
CA ARG A 298 10.36 -22.89 -8.51
C ARG A 298 10.21 -22.97 -6.99
N GLU A 299 10.51 -24.13 -6.41
CA GLU A 299 10.31 -24.39 -4.97
C GLU A 299 11.22 -23.51 -4.09
N GLU A 300 12.42 -23.17 -4.58
CA GLU A 300 13.37 -22.28 -3.91
C GLU A 300 12.88 -20.83 -3.78
N GLU A 301 11.88 -20.41 -4.57
CA GLU A 301 11.24 -19.09 -4.48
C GLU A 301 10.25 -19.00 -3.29
N ARG A 302 10.67 -19.55 -2.15
CA ARG A 302 9.87 -19.83 -0.95
C ARG A 302 9.08 -18.63 -0.44
N HIS A 303 9.71 -17.47 -0.34
CA HIS A 303 9.03 -16.27 0.12
C HIS A 303 7.86 -15.85 -0.79
N ARG A 304 7.98 -16.09 -2.11
CA ARG A 304 6.96 -15.72 -3.09
C ARG A 304 5.74 -16.61 -2.96
N TRP A 305 5.94 -17.93 -3.00
CA TRP A 305 4.81 -18.86 -2.94
C TRP A 305 4.21 -18.98 -1.53
N GLU A 306 4.98 -18.88 -0.44
CA GLU A 306 4.42 -18.87 0.92
C GLU A 306 3.55 -17.63 1.15
N ASN A 307 3.96 -16.45 0.68
CA ASN A 307 3.10 -15.25 0.75
C ASN A 307 1.85 -15.39 -0.11
N ALA A 308 1.93 -16.02 -1.29
CA ALA A 308 0.76 -16.31 -2.09
C ALA A 308 -0.20 -17.27 -1.33
N LEU A 309 0.31 -18.34 -0.71
CA LEU A 309 -0.52 -19.23 0.11
C LEU A 309 -1.17 -18.48 1.28
N LEU A 310 -0.43 -17.63 2.01
CA LEU A 310 -1.01 -16.81 3.08
C LEU A 310 -2.12 -15.88 2.57
N GLY A 311 -1.90 -15.23 1.42
CA GLY A 311 -2.92 -14.42 0.76
C GLY A 311 -4.15 -15.24 0.35
N LEU A 312 -3.95 -16.45 -0.19
CA LEU A 312 -5.02 -17.38 -0.53
C LEU A 312 -5.85 -17.81 0.70
N LEU A 313 -5.18 -18.09 1.82
CA LEU A 313 -5.85 -18.50 3.07
C LEU A 313 -6.66 -17.36 3.69
N ALA A 314 -6.12 -16.15 3.73
CA ALA A 314 -6.85 -14.96 4.16
C ALA A 314 -8.06 -14.67 3.25
N LYS A 315 -7.92 -14.90 1.93
CA LYS A 315 -9.01 -14.80 0.95
C LYS A 315 -10.07 -15.89 1.08
N ALA A 316 -9.73 -17.03 1.70
CA ALA A 316 -10.68 -18.08 2.04
C ALA A 316 -11.41 -17.81 3.37
N GLY A 317 -11.04 -16.76 4.11
CA GLY A 317 -11.64 -16.38 5.39
C GLY A 317 -10.97 -17.00 6.61
N LEU A 318 -9.76 -17.55 6.47
CA LEU A 318 -9.04 -18.17 7.59
C LEU A 318 -8.29 -17.13 8.42
N GLN A 319 -8.42 -17.24 9.74
CA GLN A 319 -7.63 -16.45 10.67
C GLN A 319 -6.27 -17.12 10.91
N VAL A 320 -5.25 -16.66 10.19
CA VAL A 320 -3.91 -17.25 10.23
C VAL A 320 -3.21 -16.97 11.56
N VAL A 321 -3.28 -15.73 12.04
CA VAL A 321 -2.66 -15.29 13.30
C VAL A 321 -3.60 -14.37 14.09
N ALA A 322 -3.39 -14.30 15.40
CA ALA A 322 -4.01 -13.35 16.31
C ALA A 322 -3.00 -12.85 17.35
N LEU A 323 -3.36 -11.86 18.15
CA LEU A 323 -2.55 -11.36 19.26
C LEU A 323 -2.92 -12.06 20.56
N SER A 324 -1.94 -12.24 21.44
CA SER A 324 -2.18 -12.54 22.85
C SER A 324 -1.94 -11.27 23.68
N GLY A 325 -2.82 -11.01 24.64
CA GLY A 325 -2.75 -9.83 25.53
C GLY A 325 -4.13 -9.24 25.77
N ALA A 326 -4.22 -8.39 26.79
CA ALA A 326 -5.38 -7.52 27.02
C ALA A 326 -5.05 -6.13 26.49
N TYR A 327 -6.01 -5.53 25.78
CA TYR A 327 -5.89 -4.19 25.21
C TYR A 327 -7.12 -3.36 25.61
N PRO A 328 -7.01 -2.02 25.63
CA PRO A 328 -8.15 -1.17 26.01
C PRO A 328 -9.38 -1.38 25.13
N ALA A 329 -9.20 -1.49 23.82
CA ALA A 329 -10.29 -1.70 22.86
C ALA A 329 -10.39 -3.15 22.40
N GLU A 330 -11.62 -3.67 22.33
CA GLU A 330 -11.94 -5.03 21.86
C GLU A 330 -12.33 -5.07 20.38
N LEU A 331 -12.54 -3.89 19.78
CA LEU A 331 -12.80 -3.71 18.37
C LEU A 331 -11.93 -2.56 17.87
N ALA A 332 -11.08 -2.82 16.88
CA ALA A 332 -10.28 -1.79 16.21
C ALA A 332 -10.73 -1.65 14.76
N VAL A 333 -11.07 -0.43 14.33
CA VAL A 333 -11.61 -0.15 12.99
C VAL A 333 -10.75 0.91 12.32
N GLY A 334 -10.28 0.61 11.11
CA GLY A 334 -9.50 1.53 10.29
C GLY A 334 -10.32 2.06 9.13
N PHE A 335 -10.29 3.38 8.93
CA PHE A 335 -10.98 4.11 7.86
C PHE A 335 -9.96 4.70 6.88
N ASP A 336 -10.20 4.48 5.59
CA ASP A 336 -9.44 5.10 4.51
C ASP A 336 -10.37 5.64 3.40
N ALA A 337 -9.90 6.67 2.68
CA ALA A 337 -10.55 7.22 1.50
C ALA A 337 -9.58 7.16 0.30
N GLY A 338 -9.79 6.19 -0.58
CA GLY A 338 -8.90 5.94 -1.72
C GLY A 338 -9.67 5.74 -3.03
N GLY A 339 -9.04 6.07 -4.16
CA GLY A 339 -9.70 5.99 -5.46
C GLY A 339 -9.01 6.83 -6.53
N ARG A 340 -9.75 7.21 -7.58
CA ARG A 340 -9.25 8.06 -8.67
C ARG A 340 -9.39 9.54 -8.30
N GLU A 341 -8.74 10.44 -9.04
CA GLU A 341 -8.73 11.88 -8.68
C GLU A 341 -10.12 12.53 -8.69
N SER A 342 -11.06 12.04 -9.51
CA SER A 342 -12.40 12.63 -9.65
C SER A 342 -13.44 12.12 -8.63
N PHE A 343 -13.19 11.00 -7.97
CA PHE A 343 -14.02 10.45 -6.89
C PHE A 343 -13.25 9.40 -6.10
N ARG A 344 -13.53 9.31 -4.80
CA ARG A 344 -12.91 8.35 -3.88
C ARG A 344 -13.93 7.31 -3.41
N PHE A 345 -13.43 6.26 -2.81
CA PHE A 345 -14.20 5.32 -2.02
C PHE A 345 -13.77 5.44 -0.56
N GLY A 346 -14.71 5.80 0.31
CA GLY A 346 -14.54 5.73 1.76
C GLY A 346 -14.89 4.33 2.25
N GLY A 347 -13.97 3.65 2.94
CA GLY A 347 -14.19 2.28 3.38
C GLY A 347 -13.50 1.97 4.69
N ALA A 348 -13.97 0.90 5.35
CA ALA A 348 -13.42 0.46 6.62
C ALA A 348 -13.04 -1.03 6.61
N ALA A 349 -12.06 -1.35 7.46
CA ALA A 349 -11.71 -2.72 7.81
C ALA A 349 -11.47 -2.81 9.31
N CYS A 350 -11.74 -3.97 9.91
CA CYS A 350 -11.72 -4.12 11.35
C CYS A 350 -10.97 -5.36 11.84
N ALA A 351 -10.46 -5.28 13.06
CA ALA A 351 -10.01 -6.38 13.88
C ALA A 351 -10.98 -6.53 15.07
N VAL A 352 -11.63 -7.69 15.14
CA VAL A 352 -12.70 -8.00 16.10
C VAL A 352 -12.17 -8.94 17.19
N GLY A 353 -12.47 -8.62 18.45
CA GLY A 353 -11.98 -9.31 19.64
C GLY A 353 -10.73 -8.64 20.20
N GLY A 354 -10.52 -8.73 21.52
CA GLY A 354 -9.30 -8.21 22.16
C GLY A 354 -8.01 -8.85 21.63
N ASP A 355 -8.10 -10.09 21.12
CA ASP A 355 -7.02 -10.79 20.43
C ASP A 355 -6.90 -10.42 18.93
N GLY A 356 -7.87 -9.68 18.38
CA GLY A 356 -8.01 -9.49 16.94
C GLY A 356 -8.29 -10.81 16.21
N GLY A 357 -8.99 -11.74 16.85
CA GLY A 357 -9.26 -13.09 16.36
C GLY A 357 -10.12 -13.17 15.10
N HIS A 358 -10.63 -12.04 14.59
CA HIS A 358 -11.19 -11.95 13.24
C HIS A 358 -10.80 -10.64 12.55
N LEU A 359 -10.52 -10.73 11.26
CA LEU A 359 -10.34 -9.57 10.38
C LEU A 359 -11.46 -9.53 9.36
N LEU A 360 -12.12 -8.37 9.22
CA LEU A 360 -13.21 -8.18 8.27
C LEU A 360 -13.09 -6.85 7.52
N TRP A 361 -13.92 -6.70 6.50
CA TRP A 361 -14.05 -5.47 5.70
C TRP A 361 -15.52 -5.11 5.48
N THR A 362 -15.79 -3.82 5.29
CA THR A 362 -17.12 -3.28 4.96
C THR A 362 -17.14 -2.75 3.52
N LEU A 363 -18.32 -2.69 2.91
CA LEU A 363 -18.43 -2.26 1.52
C LEU A 363 -18.11 -0.75 1.44
N PRO A 364 -17.10 -0.30 0.68
CA PRO A 364 -16.81 1.12 0.58
C PRO A 364 -17.91 1.88 -0.18
N GLU A 365 -18.14 3.14 0.17
CA GLU A 365 -19.12 4.01 -0.49
C GLU A 365 -18.41 5.04 -1.39
N ALA A 366 -19.01 5.35 -2.55
CA ALA A 366 -18.43 6.33 -3.47
C ALA A 366 -18.66 7.77 -2.98
N GLN A 367 -17.64 8.62 -3.05
CA GLN A 367 -17.68 9.99 -2.54
C GLN A 367 -16.85 10.97 -3.39
N ALA A 368 -17.19 12.26 -3.32
CA ALA A 368 -16.56 13.28 -4.16
C ALA A 368 -15.10 13.62 -3.77
N GLY A 369 -14.72 13.44 -2.50
CA GLY A 369 -13.44 13.92 -1.98
C GLY A 369 -12.87 13.04 -0.86
N GLU A 370 -11.90 13.57 -0.12
CA GLU A 370 -11.20 12.87 0.98
C GLU A 370 -12.08 12.70 2.23
N ARG A 371 -13.01 13.63 2.47
CA ARG A 371 -13.96 13.59 3.58
C ARG A 371 -15.01 12.52 3.34
N ILE A 372 -15.07 11.53 4.22
CA ILE A 372 -16.12 10.52 4.29
C ILE A 372 -17.37 11.19 4.88
N PRO A 373 -18.56 11.05 4.28
CA PRO A 373 -19.80 11.56 4.86
C PRO A 373 -20.03 11.01 6.26
N GLN A 374 -20.59 11.82 7.17
CA GLN A 374 -20.74 11.43 8.58
C GLN A 374 -21.64 10.19 8.75
N GLU A 375 -22.68 10.12 7.93
CA GLU A 375 -23.62 9.00 7.88
C GLU A 375 -22.89 7.72 7.43
N VAL A 376 -22.04 7.83 6.39
CA VAL A 376 -21.22 6.71 5.91
C VAL A 376 -20.22 6.25 6.96
N VAL A 377 -19.59 7.16 7.71
CA VAL A 377 -18.70 6.77 8.83
C VAL A 377 -19.46 5.95 9.86
N TRP A 378 -20.66 6.40 10.24
CA TRP A 378 -21.52 5.66 11.18
C TRP A 378 -21.99 4.32 10.61
N ASP A 379 -22.48 4.26 9.37
CA ASP A 379 -22.97 3.02 8.76
C ASP A 379 -21.85 1.95 8.69
N LEU A 380 -20.65 2.36 8.25
CA LEU A 380 -19.49 1.47 8.23
C LEU A 380 -19.11 1.01 9.64
N LEU A 381 -19.18 1.88 10.63
CA LEU A 381 -18.91 1.53 12.02
C LEU A 381 -19.96 0.57 12.57
N GLU A 382 -21.25 0.82 12.31
CA GLU A 382 -22.37 -0.02 12.73
C GLU A 382 -22.24 -1.43 12.15
N GLU A 383 -21.86 -1.58 10.87
CA GLU A 383 -21.56 -2.89 10.28
C GLU A 383 -20.50 -3.67 11.09
N THR A 384 -19.47 -2.97 11.59
CA THR A 384 -18.42 -3.60 12.40
C THR A 384 -18.87 -3.90 13.84
N LEU A 385 -19.71 -3.06 14.45
CA LEU A 385 -20.34 -3.33 15.75
C LEU A 385 -21.22 -4.58 15.67
N TRP A 386 -22.00 -4.72 14.59
CA TRP A 386 -22.76 -5.93 14.30
C TRP A 386 -21.88 -7.15 14.12
N ALA A 387 -20.76 -7.02 13.40
CA ALA A 387 -19.80 -8.12 13.25
C ALA A 387 -19.22 -8.56 14.60
N PHE A 388 -18.89 -7.62 15.49
CA PHE A 388 -18.47 -7.92 16.86
C PHE A 388 -19.58 -8.62 17.64
N ARG A 389 -20.80 -8.05 17.65
CA ARG A 389 -21.95 -8.60 18.38
C ARG A 389 -22.30 -10.03 17.97
N ARG A 390 -22.28 -10.34 16.67
CA ARG A 390 -22.55 -11.70 16.18
C ARG A 390 -21.53 -12.74 16.64
N LYS A 391 -20.28 -12.33 16.90
CA LYS A 391 -19.19 -13.22 17.29
C LYS A 391 -18.98 -13.30 18.80
N ALA A 392 -19.27 -12.21 19.51
CA ALA A 392 -19.06 -12.09 20.97
C ALA A 392 -20.36 -12.16 21.79
N GLY A 393 -21.54 -12.08 21.16
CA GLY A 393 -22.84 -12.07 21.83
C GLY A 393 -23.19 -10.77 22.57
N ARG A 394 -22.34 -9.75 22.51
CA ARG A 394 -22.49 -8.46 23.20
C ARG A 394 -21.91 -7.30 22.38
N LEU A 395 -22.19 -6.07 22.76
CA LEU A 395 -21.50 -4.89 22.22
C LEU A 395 -20.07 -4.78 22.79
N PRO A 396 -19.13 -4.13 22.07
CA PRO A 396 -17.79 -3.89 22.59
C PRO A 396 -17.85 -2.89 23.75
N SER A 397 -17.01 -3.10 24.76
CA SER A 397 -16.91 -2.15 25.89
C SER A 397 -16.19 -0.86 25.47
N ARG A 398 -15.19 -0.98 24.59
CA ARG A 398 -14.45 0.13 23.99
C ARG A 398 -14.04 -0.18 22.55
N VAL A 399 -14.08 0.84 21.69
CA VAL A 399 -13.64 0.79 20.29
C VAL A 399 -12.44 1.69 20.03
N LEU A 400 -11.51 1.24 19.18
CA LEU A 400 -10.38 2.04 18.69
C LEU A 400 -10.63 2.41 17.22
N LEU A 401 -10.90 3.67 16.96
CA LEU A 401 -11.13 4.23 15.63
C LEU A 401 -9.82 4.82 15.09
N LEU A 402 -9.43 4.39 13.90
CA LEU A 402 -8.18 4.81 13.25
C LEU A 402 -8.51 5.42 11.89
N ARG A 403 -8.00 6.62 11.60
CA ARG A 403 -8.12 7.24 10.26
C ARG A 403 -6.76 7.35 9.59
N ASP A 404 -6.64 6.89 8.34
CA ASP A 404 -5.43 7.15 7.53
C ASP A 404 -5.36 8.64 7.16
N GLY A 405 -4.26 9.30 7.51
CA GLY A 405 -4.10 10.74 7.27
C GLY A 405 -4.79 11.61 8.31
N ARG A 406 -5.12 12.85 7.93
CA ARG A 406 -5.79 13.82 8.82
C ARG A 406 -7.26 13.48 8.92
N VAL A 407 -7.84 13.61 10.11
CA VAL A 407 -9.30 13.57 10.28
C VAL A 407 -9.87 14.92 9.83
N PRO A 408 -10.72 14.99 8.79
CA PRO A 408 -11.45 16.20 8.45
C PRO A 408 -12.36 16.63 9.60
N GLN A 409 -12.57 17.93 9.73
CA GLN A 409 -13.42 18.50 10.77
C GLN A 409 -14.79 17.80 10.81
N ASP A 410 -15.25 17.42 12.01
CA ASP A 410 -16.53 16.78 12.30
C ASP A 410 -16.86 15.50 11.50
N GLU A 411 -15.90 14.89 10.80
CA GLU A 411 -16.13 13.65 10.01
C GLU A 411 -16.71 12.50 10.86
N PHE A 412 -16.29 12.42 12.13
CA PHE A 412 -16.72 11.37 13.05
C PHE A 412 -17.81 11.80 14.04
N ALA A 413 -18.27 13.06 14.02
CA ALA A 413 -19.13 13.61 15.08
C ALA A 413 -20.40 12.77 15.31
N LEU A 414 -21.18 12.50 14.25
CA LEU A 414 -22.38 11.66 14.30
C LEU A 414 -22.09 10.26 14.88
N ALA A 415 -21.00 9.63 14.44
CA ALA A 415 -20.62 8.29 14.88
C ALA A 415 -20.21 8.26 16.36
N LEU A 416 -19.49 9.28 16.83
CA LEU A 416 -19.08 9.40 18.24
C LEU A 416 -20.29 9.66 19.16
N GLU A 417 -21.23 10.50 18.73
CA GLU A 417 -22.49 10.71 19.46
C GLU A 417 -23.35 9.44 19.52
N ALA A 418 -23.38 8.66 18.43
CA ALA A 418 -24.07 7.38 18.41
C ALA A 418 -23.43 6.33 19.32
N LEU A 419 -22.09 6.23 19.34
CA LEU A 419 -21.37 5.37 20.30
C LEU A 419 -21.67 5.75 21.76
N ALA A 420 -21.67 7.05 22.07
CA ALA A 420 -21.98 7.54 23.41
C ALA A 420 -23.41 7.18 23.84
N ARG A 421 -24.40 7.31 22.93
CA ARG A 421 -25.80 6.91 23.19
C ARG A 421 -25.96 5.42 23.48
N GLU A 422 -25.17 4.58 22.82
CA GLU A 422 -25.14 3.13 23.04
C GLU A 422 -24.27 2.71 24.25
N GLY A 423 -23.69 3.67 24.97
CA GLY A 423 -22.82 3.39 26.13
C GLY A 423 -21.50 2.73 25.77
N ILE A 424 -20.99 2.93 24.55
CA ILE A 424 -19.74 2.34 24.06
C ILE A 424 -18.62 3.38 24.17
N ALA A 425 -17.56 3.07 24.93
CA ALA A 425 -16.39 3.94 25.03
C ALA A 425 -15.57 3.94 23.73
N TYR A 426 -14.83 5.01 23.45
CA TYR A 426 -14.10 5.12 22.20
C TYR A 426 -12.83 5.97 22.29
N ASP A 427 -11.93 5.72 21.33
CA ASP A 427 -10.82 6.61 21.00
C ASP A 427 -10.72 6.80 19.49
N LEU A 428 -10.46 8.01 19.05
CA LEU A 428 -10.21 8.37 17.65
C LEU A 428 -8.76 8.81 17.47
N VAL A 429 -8.04 8.15 16.57
CA VAL A 429 -6.63 8.45 16.31
C VAL A 429 -6.40 8.71 14.81
N SER A 430 -5.92 9.92 14.49
CA SER A 430 -5.38 10.26 13.17
C SER A 430 -4.01 9.61 13.01
N VAL A 431 -3.80 8.79 11.98
CA VAL A 431 -2.54 8.08 11.73
C VAL A 431 -1.91 8.58 10.44
N ARG A 432 -0.86 9.41 10.57
CA ARG A 432 -0.24 10.10 9.44
C ARG A 432 1.04 9.40 9.00
N LYS A 433 1.10 9.02 7.72
CA LYS A 433 2.27 8.37 7.08
C LYS A 433 3.45 9.32 6.87
N SER A 434 3.22 10.62 6.92
CA SER A 434 4.20 11.70 6.78
C SER A 434 4.03 12.76 7.87
N GLY A 435 4.97 13.70 7.97
CA GLY A 435 4.95 14.77 8.98
C GLY A 435 5.42 14.37 10.37
N GLY A 436 5.96 13.16 10.54
CA GLY A 436 6.60 12.70 11.78
C GLY A 436 8.12 12.85 11.80
N GLY A 437 8.71 13.51 10.79
CA GLY A 437 10.16 13.68 10.67
C GLY A 437 10.95 12.36 10.72
N ARG A 438 12.05 12.38 11.48
CA ARG A 438 12.94 11.24 11.72
C ARG A 438 13.24 11.11 13.21
N VAL A 439 13.46 9.87 13.66
CA VAL A 439 13.91 9.56 15.01
C VAL A 439 15.20 8.78 14.92
N TYR A 440 16.20 9.20 15.69
CA TYR A 440 17.51 8.54 15.76
C TYR A 440 17.88 8.26 17.21
N PRO A 441 18.48 7.10 17.52
CA PRO A 441 18.97 6.84 18.86
C PRO A 441 20.12 7.80 19.18
N VAL A 442 20.19 8.27 20.42
CA VAL A 442 21.35 9.05 20.89
C VAL A 442 22.59 8.16 20.89
N GLN A 443 22.43 6.94 21.44
CA GLN A 443 23.41 5.86 21.52
C GLN A 443 22.72 4.51 21.29
N GLY A 444 23.48 3.47 20.93
CA GLY A 444 22.97 2.12 20.73
C GLY A 444 22.30 1.90 19.38
N ARG A 445 21.62 0.75 19.25
CA ARG A 445 20.94 0.33 18.02
C ARG A 445 19.52 0.90 17.95
N LEU A 446 19.07 1.19 16.74
CA LEU A 446 17.67 1.48 16.47
C LEU A 446 16.89 0.17 16.37
N ALA A 447 15.71 0.11 16.97
CA ALA A 447 14.77 -1.00 16.85
C ALA A 447 13.35 -0.44 16.67
N ASP A 448 12.38 -1.27 16.29
CA ASP A 448 10.98 -0.87 16.07
C ASP A 448 10.07 -1.12 17.27
N GLY A 449 8.95 -0.42 17.43
CA GLY A 449 8.23 -0.33 18.71
C GLY A 449 8.79 0.77 19.61
N LEU A 450 9.21 1.88 19.02
CA LEU A 450 9.56 3.11 19.73
C LEU A 450 8.35 4.05 19.75
N TYR A 451 7.92 4.41 20.95
CA TYR A 451 6.93 5.44 21.23
C TYR A 451 7.65 6.71 21.69
N VAL A 452 7.33 7.86 21.08
CA VAL A 452 7.91 9.17 21.43
C VAL A 452 6.76 10.16 21.63
N PRO A 453 6.37 10.49 22.88
CA PRO A 453 5.43 11.57 23.12
C PRO A 453 6.04 12.90 22.66
N LEU A 454 5.21 13.76 22.07
CA LEU A 454 5.60 15.11 21.67
C LEU A 454 4.83 16.14 22.49
N GLU A 455 3.53 16.23 22.24
CA GLU A 455 2.57 17.12 22.90
C GLU A 455 1.48 16.26 23.56
N ASP A 456 0.60 16.88 24.35
CA ASP A 456 -0.43 16.19 25.15
C ASP A 456 -1.31 15.20 24.38
N ARG A 457 -1.54 15.44 23.08
CA ARG A 457 -2.36 14.58 22.21
C ARG A 457 -1.59 13.99 21.03
N THR A 458 -0.30 14.26 20.91
CA THR A 458 0.49 13.92 19.71
C THR A 458 1.69 13.08 20.07
N PHE A 459 1.90 11.99 19.32
CA PHE A 459 3.09 11.15 19.47
C PHE A 459 3.59 10.58 18.16
N LEU A 460 4.86 10.19 18.16
CA LEU A 460 5.46 9.42 17.07
C LEU A 460 5.52 7.95 17.44
N LEU A 461 5.32 7.10 16.43
CA LEU A 461 5.45 5.65 16.58
C LEU A 461 6.31 5.08 15.46
N LEU A 462 7.49 4.60 15.79
CA LEU A 462 8.37 3.90 14.86
C LEU A 462 8.00 2.40 14.88
N THR A 463 7.10 2.00 13.98
CA THR A 463 6.46 0.66 14.01
C THR A 463 7.25 -0.45 13.32
N VAL A 464 8.11 -0.11 12.36
CA VAL A 464 8.89 -1.07 11.58
C VAL A 464 10.28 -0.52 11.29
N HIS A 465 11.29 -1.36 11.50
CA HIS A 465 12.67 -1.11 11.10
C HIS A 465 13.28 -2.40 10.57
N ARG A 466 13.97 -2.28 9.43
CA ARG A 466 14.80 -3.31 8.84
C ARG A 466 16.01 -2.65 8.20
N ASP A 467 17.21 -3.08 8.59
CA ASP A 467 18.47 -2.43 8.20
C ASP A 467 18.60 -2.26 6.68
N PHE A 468 18.20 -3.28 5.91
CA PHE A 468 18.31 -3.28 4.44
C PHE A 468 17.27 -2.43 3.70
N ARG A 469 16.28 -1.82 4.37
CA ARG A 469 15.25 -0.98 3.73
C ARG A 469 15.52 0.53 3.83
N GLY A 470 16.69 0.91 4.34
CA GLY A 470 17.04 2.30 4.62
C GLY A 470 16.43 2.82 5.92
N THR A 471 16.41 4.15 6.08
CA THR A 471 16.01 4.78 7.34
C THR A 471 14.50 4.67 7.60
N PRO A 472 14.06 4.20 8.79
CA PRO A 472 12.65 4.18 9.16
C PRO A 472 11.98 5.54 9.12
N ARG A 473 10.67 5.53 8.86
CA ARG A 473 9.82 6.71 8.92
C ARG A 473 8.79 6.49 10.04
N PRO A 474 8.86 7.21 11.17
CA PRO A 474 7.85 7.07 12.22
C PRO A 474 6.48 7.52 11.69
N LEU A 475 5.42 6.88 12.15
CA LEU A 475 4.06 7.43 12.00
C LEU A 475 3.92 8.61 12.96
N LYS A 476 3.21 9.68 12.54
CA LYS A 476 2.75 10.73 13.44
C LYS A 476 1.30 10.46 13.77
N LEU A 477 0.99 10.37 15.06
CA LEU A 477 -0.34 10.05 15.56
C LEU A 477 -0.87 11.20 16.39
N VAL A 478 -2.15 11.51 16.22
CA VAL A 478 -2.87 12.51 17.00
C VAL A 478 -4.11 11.84 17.60
N HIS A 479 -4.25 11.93 18.92
CA HIS A 479 -5.43 11.49 19.67
C HIS A 479 -6.49 12.58 19.58
N GLU A 480 -7.41 12.41 18.62
CA GLU A 480 -8.41 13.43 18.26
C GLU A 480 -9.59 13.43 19.26
N ALA A 481 -10.00 12.25 19.75
CA ALA A 481 -11.06 12.09 20.74
C ALA A 481 -10.85 10.82 21.60
N GLY A 482 -11.48 10.79 22.78
CA GLY A 482 -11.33 9.71 23.78
C GLY A 482 -10.38 10.08 24.92
N ASP A 483 -10.23 9.18 25.88
CA ASP A 483 -9.50 9.40 27.13
C ASP A 483 -8.48 8.31 27.47
N THR A 484 -8.26 7.34 26.56
CA THR A 484 -7.25 6.30 26.80
C THR A 484 -5.84 6.90 26.85
N PRO A 485 -4.99 6.49 27.80
CA PRO A 485 -3.60 6.97 27.88
C PRO A 485 -2.83 6.77 26.58
N LEU A 486 -2.05 7.77 26.16
CA LEU A 486 -1.30 7.74 24.89
C LEU A 486 -0.39 6.50 24.77
N GLU A 487 0.23 6.07 25.86
CA GLU A 487 1.07 4.86 25.87
C GLU A 487 0.25 3.59 25.55
N ALA A 488 -0.97 3.48 26.07
CA ALA A 488 -1.84 2.35 25.81
C ALA A 488 -2.34 2.34 24.36
N LEU A 489 -2.65 3.51 23.79
CA LEU A 489 -2.93 3.68 22.36
C LEU A 489 -1.72 3.26 21.51
N ALA A 490 -0.53 3.76 21.85
CA ALA A 490 0.71 3.42 21.15
C ALA A 490 1.00 1.92 21.20
N HIS A 491 0.81 1.28 22.36
CA HIS A 491 0.95 -0.15 22.57
C HIS A 491 0.00 -0.96 21.68
N GLN A 492 -1.31 -0.67 21.71
CA GLN A 492 -2.29 -1.38 20.90
C GLN A 492 -2.04 -1.18 19.40
N ILE A 493 -1.77 0.06 18.96
CA ILE A 493 -1.49 0.37 17.55
C ILE A 493 -0.21 -0.35 17.07
N PHE A 494 0.85 -0.38 17.88
CA PHE A 494 2.06 -1.12 17.56
C PHE A 494 1.79 -2.62 17.38
N HIS A 495 1.02 -3.22 18.30
CA HIS A 495 0.69 -4.65 18.26
C HIS A 495 -0.17 -4.99 17.03
N LEU A 496 -1.13 -4.13 16.69
CA LEU A 496 -1.96 -4.27 15.49
C LEU A 496 -1.13 -4.27 14.18
N THR A 497 0.10 -3.75 14.16
CA THR A 497 0.97 -3.87 12.97
C THR A 497 1.40 -5.30 12.68
N ARG A 498 1.32 -6.20 13.67
CA ARG A 498 1.74 -7.61 13.53
C ARG A 498 0.62 -8.54 13.09
N LEU A 499 -0.61 -8.04 13.07
CA LEU A 499 -1.83 -8.83 12.84
C LEU A 499 -2.12 -9.08 11.34
N TYR A 500 -1.38 -8.46 10.42
CA TYR A 500 -1.67 -8.60 8.98
C TYR A 500 -1.31 -9.99 8.44
N PRO A 501 -2.28 -10.77 7.91
CA PRO A 501 -2.08 -12.19 7.60
C PRO A 501 -1.33 -12.43 6.29
N ALA A 502 -1.48 -11.54 5.30
CA ALA A 502 -0.98 -11.74 3.95
C ALA A 502 0.45 -11.23 3.72
N SER A 503 1.21 -10.97 4.79
CA SER A 503 2.65 -10.71 4.71
C SER A 503 3.42 -11.56 5.70
N GLY A 504 3.88 -12.71 5.23
CA GLY A 504 4.48 -13.75 6.07
C GLY A 504 5.85 -13.41 6.63
N PHE A 505 6.57 -12.49 5.99
CA PHE A 505 7.98 -12.22 6.28
C PHE A 505 8.27 -10.77 6.62
N ALA A 506 7.29 -9.86 6.51
CA ALA A 506 7.48 -8.44 6.77
C ALA A 506 6.18 -7.80 7.28
N PHE A 507 6.24 -7.16 8.44
CA PHE A 507 5.07 -6.47 8.96
C PHE A 507 4.82 -5.15 8.21
N PRO A 508 3.56 -4.78 7.95
CA PRO A 508 3.21 -3.46 7.46
C PRO A 508 3.62 -2.38 8.47
N ARG A 509 3.89 -1.17 7.96
CA ARG A 509 4.12 0.01 8.80
C ARG A 509 2.84 0.45 9.53
N LEU A 510 1.69 0.33 8.86
CA LEU A 510 0.38 0.67 9.41
C LEU A 510 -0.18 -0.48 10.25
N PRO A 511 -1.04 -0.19 11.25
CA PRO A 511 -1.82 -1.22 11.93
C PRO A 511 -2.73 -1.96 10.94
N ALA A 512 -2.99 -3.25 11.18
CA ALA A 512 -3.70 -4.10 10.24
C ALA A 512 -5.06 -3.53 9.77
N PRO A 513 -5.93 -2.95 10.64
CA PRO A 513 -7.18 -2.32 10.18
C PRO A 513 -6.96 -1.23 9.12
N LEU A 514 -5.99 -0.33 9.32
CA LEU A 514 -5.66 0.70 8.32
C LEU A 514 -4.98 0.14 7.08
N HIS A 515 -4.09 -0.85 7.24
CA HIS A 515 -3.45 -1.46 6.07
C HIS A 515 -4.48 -2.21 5.21
N LEU A 516 -5.47 -2.85 5.83
CA LEU A 516 -6.57 -3.51 5.14
C LEU A 516 -7.48 -2.48 4.46
N ALA A 517 -7.86 -1.39 5.14
CA ALA A 517 -8.66 -0.32 4.56
C ALA A 517 -7.99 0.30 3.32
N ASP A 518 -6.69 0.61 3.39
CA ASP A 518 -5.89 1.14 2.25
C ASP A 518 -5.88 0.17 1.06
N ARG A 519 -5.76 -1.14 1.31
CA ARG A 519 -5.80 -2.17 0.26
C ARG A 519 -7.19 -2.31 -0.32
N LEU A 520 -8.22 -2.29 0.53
CA LEU A 520 -9.62 -2.40 0.15
C LEU A 520 -10.02 -1.28 -0.81
N VAL A 521 -9.88 -0.02 -0.40
CA VAL A 521 -10.33 1.13 -1.22
C VAL A 521 -9.56 1.23 -2.53
N LYS A 522 -8.26 0.86 -2.55
CA LYS A 522 -7.48 0.77 -3.80
C LYS A 522 -8.00 -0.32 -4.72
N GLU A 523 -8.34 -1.49 -4.19
CA GLU A 523 -8.82 -2.59 -5.01
C GLU A 523 -10.24 -2.33 -5.52
N VAL A 524 -11.12 -1.73 -4.71
CA VAL A 524 -12.45 -1.25 -5.15
C VAL A 524 -12.32 -0.15 -6.20
N GLY A 525 -11.39 0.80 -6.03
CA GLY A 525 -11.10 1.82 -7.04
C GLY A 525 -10.58 1.26 -8.37
N ARG A 526 -9.99 0.05 -8.38
CA ARG A 526 -9.51 -0.64 -9.59
C ARG A 526 -10.56 -1.51 -10.25
N LEU A 527 -11.28 -2.31 -9.48
CA LEU A 527 -12.22 -3.32 -9.97
C LEU A 527 -13.67 -2.81 -10.06
N GLY A 528 -13.99 -1.75 -9.33
CA GLY A 528 -15.36 -1.29 -9.10
C GLY A 528 -16.09 -2.09 -8.01
N ILE A 529 -17.13 -1.49 -7.45
CA ILE A 529 -17.92 -2.05 -6.33
C ILE A 529 -18.89 -3.18 -6.75
N ARG A 530 -19.27 -3.22 -8.03
CA ARG A 530 -20.39 -4.03 -8.56
C ARG A 530 -20.21 -5.55 -8.41
N HIS A 531 -19.02 -6.02 -8.07
CA HIS A 531 -18.68 -7.45 -8.03
C HIS A 531 -18.60 -8.02 -6.61
N LEU A 532 -18.98 -7.24 -5.60
CA LEU A 532 -18.73 -7.57 -4.20
C LEU A 532 -19.93 -8.10 -3.43
N LYS A 533 -21.12 -8.12 -4.05
CA LYS A 533 -22.38 -8.53 -3.39
C LYS A 533 -22.30 -9.94 -2.78
N GLU A 534 -21.71 -10.88 -3.49
CA GLU A 534 -21.64 -12.30 -3.12
C GLU A 534 -20.36 -12.66 -2.33
N VAL A 535 -19.55 -11.66 -1.96
CA VAL A 535 -18.28 -11.87 -1.27
C VAL A 535 -18.47 -11.71 0.23
N ASP A 536 -18.22 -12.79 0.96
CA ASP A 536 -18.26 -12.77 2.42
C ASP A 536 -17.26 -11.76 2.99
N ARG A 537 -17.69 -11.00 4.00
CA ARG A 537 -16.90 -9.91 4.59
C ARG A 537 -15.69 -10.37 5.42
N GLU A 538 -15.60 -11.67 5.70
CA GLU A 538 -14.44 -12.31 6.33
C GLU A 538 -13.36 -12.71 5.31
N LYS A 539 -13.72 -12.74 4.02
CA LYS A 539 -12.79 -13.09 2.94
C LYS A 539 -12.09 -11.83 2.44
N LEU A 540 -10.80 -11.68 2.78
CA LEU A 540 -10.03 -10.49 2.47
C LEU A 540 -9.59 -10.47 0.99
N PHE A 541 -10.52 -10.32 0.06
CA PHE A 541 -10.31 -10.49 -1.40
C PHE A 541 -9.24 -9.58 -2.02
N PHE A 542 -8.92 -8.49 -1.34
CA PHE A 542 -8.06 -7.39 -1.78
C PHE A 542 -6.59 -7.52 -1.35
N VAL A 543 -6.23 -8.51 -0.53
CA VAL A 543 -4.84 -8.69 -0.07
C VAL A 543 -3.88 -9.21 -1.13
#